data_AF-A0A1V8UZZ3-F1
#
_entry.id   AF-A0A1V8UZZ3-F1
#
_cell.length_a   1.000
_cell.length_b   1.000
_cell.length_c   1.000
_cell.angle_alpha   90.00
_cell.angle_beta   90.00
_cell.angle_gamma   90.00
#
_symmetry.space_group_name_H-M   'P 1'
#
loop_
_entity.id
_entity.type
_entity.pdbx_description
1 polymer ?
#
loop_
_entity_poly.entity_id
_entity_poly.type
_entity_poly.pdbx_seq_one_letter_code
_entity_poly.pdbx_strand_id
1 'polypeptide(L)'
;GLKEFAMYSLGLLKSRAIKGGREPTDRRIQEARMLKGMGPAETSLYLYPRMLAVHNLEPGEGFADDTGHLKMPAAIRTSFACIEEGGVYIVDNGQILLLWLHAQTSPNLLEDLFGEGMSSLQALDPNLNALPVLETHLNAQVRNVLLHLESQRGSKGLAIQLARQGLDGAEYEFARLLYEDRNGEASSYVDWLVQLHRSVGMELSGQKTKTTSEDVSQTVSNTISSITGAVWGGT
;
A
#
# COMPACT_ATOMS: atom_id res chain seq x y z
N GLY A 1 21.64 -1.06 -5.13
CA GLY A 1 21.73 -2.21 -4.20
C GLY A 1 20.39 -2.94 -4.19
N LEU A 2 20.34 -4.21 -3.82
CA LEU A 2 19.12 -5.05 -3.85
C LEU A 2 18.34 -5.04 -2.52
N LYS A 3 18.46 -3.99 -1.69
CA LYS A 3 17.94 -4.00 -0.31
C LYS A 3 16.41 -4.08 -0.29
N GLU A 4 15.77 -3.41 -1.25
CA GLU A 4 14.33 -3.27 -1.39
C GLU A 4 13.71 -4.47 -2.13
N PHE A 5 14.53 -5.28 -2.81
CA PHE A 5 14.06 -6.40 -3.63
C PHE A 5 13.25 -7.43 -2.83
N ALA A 6 13.68 -7.72 -1.60
CA ALA A 6 12.94 -8.64 -0.72
C ALA A 6 11.55 -8.09 -0.38
N MET A 7 11.43 -6.75 -0.23
CA MET A 7 10.16 -6.11 0.08
C MET A 7 9.21 -6.15 -1.14
N TYR A 8 9.69 -5.78 -2.32
CA TYR A 8 8.88 -5.86 -3.55
C TYR A 8 8.46 -7.29 -3.88
N SER A 9 9.34 -8.27 -3.62
CA SER A 9 9.00 -9.70 -3.76
C SER A 9 7.86 -10.10 -2.83
N LEU A 10 7.85 -9.63 -1.57
CA LEU A 10 6.74 -9.89 -0.66
C LEU A 10 5.45 -9.19 -1.10
N GLY A 11 5.53 -7.93 -1.55
CA GLY A 11 4.39 -7.21 -2.10
C GLY A 11 3.77 -7.93 -3.29
N LEU A 12 4.62 -8.50 -4.15
CA LEU A 12 4.19 -9.31 -5.29
C LEU A 12 3.45 -10.58 -4.83
N LEU A 13 3.96 -11.27 -3.80
CA LEU A 13 3.30 -12.42 -3.20
C LEU A 13 1.97 -12.06 -2.51
N LYS A 14 1.82 -10.83 -1.99
CA LYS A 14 0.58 -10.31 -1.37
C LYS A 14 -0.44 -9.79 -2.40
N SER A 15 -0.01 -9.51 -3.62
CA SER A 15 -0.87 -9.03 -4.70
C SER A 15 -1.99 -10.03 -5.02
N ARG A 16 -3.17 -9.54 -5.42
CA ARG A 16 -4.32 -10.40 -5.80
C ARG A 16 -4.01 -11.35 -6.94
N ALA A 17 -3.04 -11.01 -7.79
CA ALA A 17 -2.61 -11.85 -8.89
C ALA A 17 -2.03 -13.18 -8.39
N ILE A 18 -1.17 -13.14 -7.36
CA ILE A 18 -0.36 -14.29 -6.93
C ILE A 18 -0.79 -14.85 -5.58
N LYS A 19 -1.34 -14.01 -4.69
CA LYS A 19 -1.62 -14.42 -3.32
C LYS A 19 -2.51 -15.65 -3.24
N GLY A 20 -2.34 -16.35 -2.13
CA GLY A 20 -3.16 -17.50 -1.85
C GLY A 20 -4.57 -17.23 -1.37
N GLY A 21 -5.30 -18.33 -1.22
CA GLY A 21 -6.68 -18.31 -0.79
C GLY A 21 -7.67 -17.89 -1.88
N ARG A 22 -8.92 -17.74 -1.45
CA ARG A 22 -10.06 -17.48 -2.33
C ARG A 22 -10.05 -16.03 -2.81
N GLU A 23 -9.87 -15.85 -4.11
CA GLU A 23 -10.09 -14.59 -4.84
C GLU A 23 -10.95 -14.89 -6.06
N PRO A 24 -11.93 -14.06 -6.41
CA PRO A 24 -12.71 -14.24 -7.62
C PRO A 24 -11.79 -14.32 -8.84
N THR A 25 -12.01 -15.32 -9.70
CA THR A 25 -11.15 -15.60 -10.86
C THR A 25 -10.99 -14.37 -11.75
N ASP A 26 -12.08 -13.64 -12.02
CA ASP A 26 -12.03 -12.44 -12.86
C ASP A 26 -11.17 -11.33 -12.24
N ARG A 27 -11.30 -11.08 -10.92
CA ARG A 27 -10.47 -10.13 -10.18
C ARG A 27 -9.00 -10.52 -10.25
N ARG A 28 -8.68 -11.80 -10.03
CA ARG A 28 -7.30 -12.30 -10.09
C ARG A 28 -6.68 -12.11 -11.48
N ILE A 29 -7.42 -12.45 -12.53
CA ILE A 29 -6.93 -12.31 -13.91
C ILE A 29 -6.79 -10.83 -14.29
N GLN A 30 -7.74 -9.97 -13.89
CA GLN A 30 -7.65 -8.53 -14.09
C GLN A 30 -6.37 -7.96 -13.48
N GLU A 31 -6.10 -8.30 -12.22
CA GLU A 31 -4.91 -7.86 -11.49
C GLU A 31 -3.62 -8.39 -12.14
N ALA A 32 -3.60 -9.65 -12.56
CA ALA A 32 -2.46 -10.23 -13.26
C ALA A 32 -2.17 -9.54 -14.62
N ARG A 33 -3.22 -9.15 -15.36
CA ARG A 33 -3.07 -8.39 -16.61
C ARG A 33 -2.58 -6.97 -16.34
N MET A 34 -3.14 -6.32 -15.32
CA MET A 34 -2.75 -4.98 -14.93
C MET A 34 -1.27 -4.95 -14.56
N LEU A 35 -0.82 -5.84 -13.66
CA LEU A 35 0.58 -5.93 -13.24
C LEU A 35 1.55 -6.16 -14.42
N LYS A 36 1.14 -6.94 -15.44
CA LYS A 36 1.94 -7.14 -16.66
C LYS A 36 2.04 -5.90 -17.55
N GLY A 37 1.07 -4.99 -17.46
CA GLY A 37 1.01 -3.76 -18.27
C GLY A 37 1.62 -2.54 -17.58
N MET A 38 1.91 -2.60 -16.28
CA MET A 38 2.46 -1.47 -15.53
C MET A 38 3.92 -1.18 -15.91
N GLY A 39 4.26 0.11 -15.98
CA GLY A 39 5.64 0.56 -16.07
C GLY A 39 6.40 0.37 -14.75
N PRO A 40 7.74 0.42 -14.73
CA PRO A 40 8.53 0.14 -13.52
C PRO A 40 8.16 0.99 -12.30
N ALA A 41 7.93 2.29 -12.49
CA ALA A 41 7.54 3.20 -11.41
C ALA A 41 6.17 2.85 -10.82
N GLU A 42 5.20 2.54 -11.68
CA GLU A 42 3.86 2.15 -11.29
C GLU A 42 3.86 0.79 -10.58
N THR A 43 4.59 -0.18 -11.12
CA THR A 43 4.79 -1.50 -10.49
C THR A 43 5.43 -1.35 -9.11
N SER A 44 6.45 -0.49 -8.98
CA SER A 44 7.08 -0.25 -7.67
C SER A 44 6.10 0.30 -6.64
N LEU A 45 5.27 1.27 -7.03
CA LEU A 45 4.25 1.86 -6.14
C LEU A 45 3.14 0.86 -5.79
N TYR A 46 2.76 0.01 -6.75
CA TYR A 46 1.78 -1.05 -6.52
C TYR A 46 2.30 -2.15 -5.58
N LEU A 47 3.58 -2.52 -5.72
CA LEU A 47 4.22 -3.56 -4.90
C LEU A 47 4.66 -3.07 -3.52
N TYR A 48 4.76 -1.77 -3.28
CA TYR A 48 4.93 -1.20 -1.96
C TYR A 48 4.23 0.17 -1.92
N PRO A 49 3.00 0.22 -1.38
CA PRO A 49 2.20 1.45 -1.36
C PRO A 49 2.90 2.58 -0.62
N ARG A 50 2.55 3.80 -0.99
CA ARG A 50 2.94 5.01 -0.27
C ARG A 50 1.91 5.27 0.83
N MET A 51 2.38 5.57 2.05
CA MET A 51 1.54 6.04 3.15
C MET A 51 2.04 7.40 3.64
N LEU A 52 1.17 8.39 3.69
CA LEU A 52 1.47 9.78 4.10
C LEU A 52 0.61 10.15 5.31
N ALA A 53 1.23 10.62 6.39
CA ALA A 53 0.54 11.10 7.59
C ALA A 53 0.04 12.54 7.37
N VAL A 54 -1.27 12.72 7.17
CA VAL A 54 -1.82 14.08 6.93
C VAL A 54 -2.09 14.86 8.22
N HIS A 55 -2.21 14.15 9.34
CA HIS A 55 -2.45 14.74 10.66
C HIS A 55 -1.20 15.41 11.26
N ASN A 56 -0.03 15.22 10.66
CA ASN A 56 1.26 15.74 11.15
C ASN A 56 2.07 16.38 10.02
N LEU A 57 1.41 17.15 9.14
CA LEU A 57 2.08 17.88 8.07
C LEU A 57 2.83 19.09 8.63
N GLU A 58 4.06 19.29 8.17
CA GLU A 58 4.78 20.53 8.46
C GLU A 58 4.11 21.71 7.74
N PRO A 59 4.18 22.95 8.26
CA PRO A 59 3.50 24.11 7.66
C PRO A 59 3.83 24.37 6.17
N GLY A 60 5.03 24.00 5.72
CA GLY A 60 5.45 24.17 4.33
C GLY A 60 5.16 22.97 3.41
N GLU A 61 4.78 21.82 3.96
CA GLU A 61 4.40 20.66 3.14
C GLU A 61 3.07 20.92 2.43
N GLY A 62 2.92 20.42 1.20
CA GLY A 62 1.77 20.74 0.36
C GLY A 62 1.81 22.15 -0.25
N PHE A 63 2.94 22.87 -0.16
CA PHE A 63 3.17 24.14 -0.85
C PHE A 63 4.49 24.12 -1.64
N ALA A 64 4.63 25.08 -2.56
CA ALA A 64 5.85 25.23 -3.34
C ALA A 64 7.00 25.71 -2.44
N ASP A 65 8.17 25.09 -2.58
CA ASP A 65 9.41 25.54 -1.96
C ASP A 65 10.04 26.72 -2.74
N ASP A 66 11.21 27.18 -2.29
CA ASP A 66 11.95 28.27 -2.93
C ASP A 66 12.34 27.97 -4.40
N THR A 67 12.29 26.70 -4.82
CA THR A 67 12.57 26.27 -6.20
C THR A 67 11.32 26.16 -7.06
N GLY A 68 10.14 26.40 -6.49
CA GLY A 68 8.85 26.27 -7.16
C GLY A 68 8.32 24.83 -7.21
N HIS A 69 8.97 23.88 -6.54
CA HIS A 69 8.52 22.49 -6.47
C HIS A 69 7.66 22.26 -5.24
N LEU A 70 6.62 21.43 -5.37
CA LEU A 70 5.78 21.08 -4.23
C LEU A 70 6.60 20.29 -3.19
N LYS A 71 6.68 20.81 -1.96
CA LYS A 71 7.26 20.08 -0.83
C LYS A 71 6.30 18.96 -0.41
N MET A 72 6.63 17.73 -0.79
CA MET A 72 5.86 16.55 -0.44
C MET A 72 6.19 16.06 0.97
N PRO A 73 5.20 15.59 1.75
CA PRO A 73 5.47 14.95 3.03
C PRO A 73 6.23 13.65 2.86
N ALA A 74 7.06 13.32 3.85
CA ALA A 74 7.79 12.07 3.87
C ALA A 74 6.84 10.87 3.98
N ALA A 75 7.07 9.85 3.14
CA ALA A 75 6.33 8.61 3.25
C ALA A 75 6.78 7.81 4.48
N ILE A 76 5.81 7.27 5.20
CA ILE A 76 6.04 6.35 6.31
C ILE A 76 5.85 4.90 5.85
N ARG A 77 6.40 3.97 6.63
CA ARG A 77 6.32 2.54 6.35
C ARG A 77 4.89 2.05 6.42
N THR A 78 4.51 1.17 5.50
CA THR A 78 3.16 0.57 5.46
C THR A 78 3.02 -0.54 6.49
N SER A 79 2.95 -0.16 7.77
CA SER A 79 2.74 -1.05 8.92
C SER A 79 1.79 -0.42 9.95
N PHE A 80 0.99 -1.25 10.63
CA PHE A 80 0.20 -0.89 11.80
C PHE A 80 1.05 -0.27 12.91
N ALA A 81 2.32 -0.66 13.02
CA ALA A 81 3.24 -0.09 14.01
C ALA A 81 3.54 1.41 13.77
N CYS A 82 3.25 1.93 12.58
CA CYS A 82 3.40 3.33 12.23
C CYS A 82 2.08 4.12 12.29
N ILE A 83 0.98 3.48 12.74
CA ILE A 83 -0.31 4.14 12.88
C ILE A 83 -0.44 4.68 14.29
N GLU A 84 -0.62 6.00 14.36
CA GLU A 84 -0.92 6.76 15.57
C GLU A 84 -2.42 6.80 15.89
N GLU A 85 -2.74 6.81 17.18
CA GLU A 85 -4.11 7.00 17.66
C GLU A 85 -4.62 8.38 17.26
N GLY A 86 -5.76 8.41 16.58
CA GLY A 86 -6.38 9.63 16.05
C GLY A 86 -5.75 10.13 14.74
N GLY A 87 -4.81 9.38 14.17
CA GLY A 87 -4.15 9.72 12.92
C GLY A 87 -5.05 9.59 11.69
N VAL A 88 -4.73 10.40 10.69
CA VAL A 88 -5.32 10.35 9.35
C VAL A 88 -4.20 10.14 8.32
N TYR A 89 -4.43 9.27 7.35
CA TYR A 89 -3.41 8.85 6.39
C TYR A 89 -3.95 8.79 4.96
N ILE A 90 -3.15 9.27 4.01
CA ILE A 90 -3.31 8.93 2.59
C ILE A 90 -2.54 7.64 2.34
N VAL A 91 -3.19 6.61 1.78
CA VAL A 91 -2.53 5.39 1.31
C VAL A 91 -2.77 5.21 -0.17
N ASP A 92 -1.68 5.14 -0.93
CA ASP A 92 -1.71 5.12 -2.39
C ASP A 92 -0.84 3.98 -2.94
N ASN A 93 -1.45 3.08 -3.74
CA ASN A 93 -0.73 2.02 -4.46
C ASN A 93 -0.71 2.22 -5.99
N GLY A 94 -1.06 3.40 -6.48
CA GLY A 94 -1.14 3.75 -7.90
C GLY A 94 -2.42 3.29 -8.61
N GLN A 95 -3.25 2.43 -7.99
CA GLN A 95 -4.54 1.99 -8.54
C GLN A 95 -5.71 2.47 -7.69
N ILE A 96 -5.57 2.44 -6.38
CA ILE A 96 -6.51 3.01 -5.41
C ILE A 96 -5.78 4.03 -4.55
N LEU A 97 -6.53 5.04 -4.11
CA LEU A 97 -6.09 5.98 -3.09
C LEU A 97 -7.13 5.98 -1.96
N LEU A 98 -6.69 5.58 -0.78
CA LEU A 98 -7.50 5.61 0.42
C LEU A 98 -7.15 6.85 1.25
N LEU A 99 -8.18 7.52 1.76
CA LEU A 99 -8.03 8.41 2.90
C LEU A 99 -8.55 7.67 4.12
N TRP A 100 -7.63 7.12 4.91
CA TRP A 100 -7.96 6.36 6.10
C TRP A 100 -8.01 7.26 7.33
N LEU A 101 -9.05 7.08 8.15
CA LEU A 101 -9.29 7.87 9.35
C LEU A 101 -9.40 6.95 10.56
N HIS A 102 -8.56 7.16 11.57
CA HIS A 102 -8.65 6.46 12.85
C HIS A 102 -9.96 6.81 13.58
N ALA A 103 -10.50 5.88 14.36
CA ALA A 103 -11.79 6.06 15.08
C ALA A 103 -11.78 7.24 16.05
N GLN A 104 -10.62 7.54 16.63
CA GLN A 104 -10.38 8.66 17.56
C GLN A 104 -9.85 9.93 16.88
N THR A 105 -10.08 10.10 15.58
CA THR A 105 -9.66 11.33 14.87
C THR A 105 -10.33 12.54 15.52
N SER A 106 -9.54 13.57 15.84
CA SER A 106 -10.06 14.75 16.53
C SER A 106 -11.08 15.51 15.67
N PRO A 107 -12.17 16.05 16.27
CA PRO A 107 -13.16 16.84 15.54
C PRO A 107 -12.57 18.01 14.76
N ASN A 108 -11.61 18.73 15.35
CA ASN A 108 -10.96 19.88 14.70
C ASN A 108 -10.25 19.47 13.41
N LEU A 109 -9.55 18.33 13.42
CA LEU A 109 -8.87 17.82 12.24
C LEU A 109 -9.87 17.42 11.14
N LEU A 110 -11.03 16.89 11.52
CA LEU A 110 -12.09 16.56 10.57
C LEU A 110 -12.72 17.83 9.97
N GLU A 111 -13.02 18.84 10.79
CA GLU A 111 -13.55 20.11 10.30
C GLU A 111 -12.55 20.84 9.39
N ASP A 112 -11.26 20.81 9.74
CA ASP A 112 -10.20 21.37 8.91
C ASP A 112 -10.10 20.68 7.54
N LEU A 113 -10.38 19.38 7.45
CA LEU A 113 -10.31 18.62 6.20
C LEU A 113 -11.61 18.66 5.38
N PHE A 114 -12.76 18.57 6.03
CA PHE A 114 -14.06 18.31 5.40
C PHE A 114 -15.08 19.46 5.55
N GLY A 115 -14.80 20.45 6.39
CA GLY A 115 -15.61 21.66 6.55
C GLY A 115 -16.35 21.72 7.88
N GLU A 116 -16.90 22.91 8.17
CA GLU A 116 -17.64 23.18 9.40
C GLU A 116 -18.80 22.19 9.61
N GLY A 117 -18.95 21.68 10.84
CA GLY A 117 -19.99 20.71 11.20
C GLY A 117 -19.61 19.25 10.94
N MET A 118 -18.49 18.97 10.26
CA MET A 118 -17.95 17.62 10.08
C MET A 118 -17.11 17.17 11.28
N SER A 119 -17.69 17.22 12.47
CA SER A 119 -16.99 16.98 13.75
C SER A 119 -16.92 15.50 14.17
N SER A 120 -17.42 14.57 13.35
CA SER A 120 -17.40 13.13 13.63
C SER A 120 -17.30 12.30 12.35
N LEU A 121 -16.76 11.09 12.45
CA LEU A 121 -16.62 10.19 11.31
C LEU A 121 -17.98 9.84 10.67
N GLN A 122 -19.05 9.77 11.47
CA GLN A 122 -20.40 9.46 11.01
C GLN A 122 -21.03 10.59 10.18
N ALA A 123 -20.60 11.83 10.40
CA ALA A 123 -21.09 12.98 9.63
C ALA A 123 -20.54 13.00 8.19
N LEU A 124 -19.41 12.32 7.94
CA LEU A 124 -18.79 12.27 6.61
C LEU A 124 -19.59 11.42 5.63
N ASP A 125 -19.70 11.90 4.39
CA ASP A 125 -20.27 11.11 3.29
C ASP A 125 -19.32 9.95 2.91
N PRO A 126 -19.72 8.67 3.07
CA PRO A 126 -18.90 7.53 2.67
C PRO A 126 -18.52 7.50 1.18
N ASN A 127 -19.32 8.16 0.32
CA ASN A 127 -19.11 8.16 -1.12
C ASN A 127 -18.26 9.35 -1.61
N LEU A 128 -17.73 10.15 -0.68
CA LEU A 128 -16.87 11.28 -0.99
C LEU A 128 -15.64 10.80 -1.78
N ASN A 129 -15.48 11.35 -2.98
CA ASN A 129 -14.42 10.99 -3.92
C ASN A 129 -13.38 12.09 -4.14
N ALA A 130 -13.62 13.28 -3.61
CA ALA A 130 -12.72 14.43 -3.63
C ALA A 130 -12.96 15.29 -2.38
N LEU A 131 -11.90 15.90 -1.84
CA LEU A 131 -12.03 16.83 -0.71
C LEU A 131 -12.73 18.12 -1.15
N PRO A 132 -13.59 18.71 -0.29
CA PRO A 132 -14.16 20.02 -0.54
C PRO A 132 -13.06 21.09 -0.58
N VAL A 133 -13.33 22.20 -1.25
CA VAL A 133 -12.41 23.36 -1.26
C VAL A 133 -12.72 24.21 -0.03
N LEU A 134 -11.78 24.29 0.91
CA LEU A 134 -11.92 25.06 2.13
C LEU A 134 -10.74 26.04 2.27
N GLU A 135 -10.99 27.15 2.98
CA GLU A 135 -9.97 28.16 3.31
C GLU A 135 -9.19 27.81 4.59
N THR A 136 -8.98 26.51 4.84
CA THR A 136 -8.15 26.01 5.94
C THR A 136 -6.77 25.61 5.41
N HIS A 137 -5.73 25.83 6.22
CA HIS A 137 -4.36 25.51 5.82
C HIS A 137 -4.21 24.03 5.47
N LEU A 138 -4.71 23.15 6.33
CA LEU A 138 -4.62 21.70 6.14
C LEU A 138 -5.36 21.21 4.89
N ASN A 139 -6.56 21.72 4.61
CA ASN A 139 -7.29 21.33 3.40
C ASN A 139 -6.49 21.70 2.14
N ALA A 140 -5.93 22.91 2.10
CA ALA A 140 -5.07 23.34 1.00
C ALA A 140 -3.84 22.43 0.85
N GLN A 141 -3.15 22.10 1.95
CA GLN A 141 -2.01 21.18 1.95
C GLN A 141 -2.37 19.82 1.34
N VAL A 142 -3.41 19.19 1.87
CA VAL A 142 -3.81 17.83 1.47
C VAL A 142 -4.31 17.82 0.03
N ARG A 143 -5.07 18.83 -0.40
CA ARG A 143 -5.52 18.95 -1.79
C ARG A 143 -4.35 19.14 -2.76
N ASN A 144 -3.34 19.94 -2.40
CA ASN A 144 -2.15 20.12 -3.23
C ASN A 144 -1.33 18.82 -3.34
N VAL A 145 -1.19 18.08 -2.24
CA VAL A 145 -0.59 16.73 -2.23
C VAL A 145 -1.37 15.81 -3.18
N LEU A 146 -2.70 15.74 -3.07
CA LEU A 146 -3.53 14.89 -3.93
C LEU A 146 -3.42 15.27 -5.41
N LEU A 147 -3.43 16.56 -5.74
CA LEU A 147 -3.25 17.05 -7.12
C LEU A 147 -1.88 16.65 -7.68
N HIS A 148 -0.83 16.72 -6.86
CA HIS A 148 0.49 16.25 -7.26
C HIS A 148 0.51 14.74 -7.51
N LEU A 149 -0.11 13.95 -6.62
CA LEU A 149 -0.25 12.51 -6.83
C LEU A 149 -1.02 12.18 -8.11
N GLU A 150 -2.08 12.92 -8.42
CA GLU A 150 -2.85 12.76 -9.66
C GLU A 150 -1.99 13.03 -10.90
N SER A 151 -1.17 14.09 -10.87
CA SER A 151 -0.28 14.44 -11.99
C SER A 151 0.73 13.33 -12.34
N GLN A 152 1.09 12.47 -11.38
CA GLN A 152 2.00 11.35 -11.57
C GLN A 152 1.33 10.14 -12.27
N ARG A 153 0.00 10.12 -12.38
CA ARG A 153 -0.78 8.97 -12.89
C ARG A 153 -1.05 9.00 -14.39
N GLY A 154 -0.53 10.01 -15.09
CA GLY A 154 -0.73 10.17 -16.53
C GLY A 154 -2.21 10.41 -16.87
N SER A 155 -2.84 9.47 -17.59
CA SER A 155 -4.25 9.59 -18.00
C SER A 155 -5.25 9.00 -17.00
N LYS A 156 -4.79 8.44 -15.87
CA LYS A 156 -5.68 7.88 -14.84
C LYS A 156 -6.07 9.00 -13.85
N GLY A 157 -7.36 9.25 -13.71
CA GLY A 157 -7.86 10.16 -12.67
C GLY A 157 -7.61 9.60 -11.27
N LEU A 158 -7.60 10.50 -10.28
CA LEU A 158 -7.46 10.18 -8.87
C LEU A 158 -8.81 10.39 -8.17
N ALA A 159 -9.36 9.32 -7.62
CA ALA A 159 -10.53 9.37 -6.75
C ALA A 159 -10.13 8.89 -5.36
N ILE A 160 -10.50 9.67 -4.35
CA ILE A 160 -10.34 9.30 -2.95
C ILE A 160 -11.40 8.25 -2.63
N GLN A 161 -11.04 7.25 -1.83
CA GLN A 161 -12.00 6.40 -1.16
C GLN A 161 -11.79 6.53 0.34
N LEU A 162 -12.84 6.90 1.07
CA LEU A 162 -12.78 6.96 2.52
C LEU A 162 -12.68 5.55 3.13
N ALA A 163 -11.84 5.43 4.15
CA ALA A 163 -11.74 4.22 4.97
C ALA A 163 -11.76 4.64 6.45
N ARG A 164 -12.96 4.78 7.02
CA ARG A 164 -13.14 5.14 8.43
C ARG A 164 -13.11 3.87 9.28
N GLN A 165 -12.20 3.86 10.25
CA GLN A 165 -12.01 2.72 11.15
C GLN A 165 -13.30 2.33 11.86
N GLY A 166 -13.72 1.08 11.73
CA GLY A 166 -14.92 0.51 12.33
C GLY A 166 -16.24 0.85 11.63
N LEU A 167 -16.23 1.64 10.54
CA LEU A 167 -17.44 2.03 9.80
C LEU A 167 -17.46 1.49 8.37
N ASP A 168 -16.33 1.54 7.66
CA ASP A 168 -16.29 1.24 6.23
C ASP A 168 -15.58 -0.09 5.93
N GLY A 169 -16.15 -0.87 5.02
CA GLY A 169 -15.48 -2.08 4.51
C GLY A 169 -14.14 -1.79 3.78
N ALA A 170 -13.91 -0.54 3.37
CA ALA A 170 -12.64 -0.08 2.81
C ALA A 170 -11.48 -0.20 3.82
N GLU A 171 -11.76 -0.27 5.13
CA GLU A 171 -10.76 -0.55 6.16
C GLU A 171 -10.03 -1.88 5.91
N TYR A 172 -10.73 -2.90 5.39
CA TYR A 172 -10.09 -4.16 5.03
C TYR A 172 -9.08 -3.99 3.89
N GLU A 173 -9.33 -3.08 2.94
CA GLU A 173 -8.36 -2.75 1.90
C GLU A 173 -7.19 -1.97 2.47
N PHE A 174 -7.42 -1.02 3.38
CA PHE A 174 -6.35 -0.32 4.09
C PHE A 174 -5.43 -1.29 4.82
N ALA A 175 -5.99 -2.19 5.64
CA ALA A 175 -5.23 -3.23 6.33
C ALA A 175 -4.45 -4.12 5.34
N ARG A 176 -5.00 -4.36 4.15
CA ARG A 176 -4.35 -5.12 3.10
C ARG A 176 -3.13 -4.41 2.50
N LEU A 177 -3.15 -3.07 2.45
CA LEU A 177 -2.06 -2.22 1.96
C LEU A 177 -0.91 -2.06 2.96
N LEU A 178 -1.07 -2.51 4.21
CA LEU A 178 0.01 -2.54 5.21
C LEU A 178 0.93 -3.75 4.97
N TYR A 179 1.76 -3.62 3.92
CA TYR A 179 2.52 -4.73 3.34
C TYR A 179 3.58 -5.33 4.26
N GLU A 180 3.95 -4.64 5.33
CA GLU A 180 4.95 -5.15 6.26
C GLU A 180 4.37 -6.07 7.33
N ASP A 181 3.05 -6.00 7.56
CA ASP A 181 2.38 -6.81 8.56
C ASP A 181 1.81 -8.10 7.97
N ARG A 182 1.40 -9.01 8.84
CA ARG A 182 0.74 -10.24 8.42
C ARG A 182 -0.62 -9.92 7.80
N ASN A 183 -0.90 -10.51 6.64
CA ASN A 183 -2.14 -10.29 5.90
C ASN A 183 -2.75 -11.61 5.44
N GLY A 184 -3.76 -12.08 6.19
CA GLY A 184 -4.29 -13.43 6.03
C GLY A 184 -3.20 -14.49 6.20
N GLU A 185 -3.00 -15.29 5.17
CA GLU A 185 -1.98 -16.34 5.11
C GLU A 185 -0.57 -15.81 4.75
N ALA A 186 -0.44 -14.56 4.31
CA ALA A 186 0.85 -14.01 3.93
C ALA A 186 1.64 -13.51 5.14
N SER A 187 2.93 -13.86 5.18
CA SER A 187 3.89 -13.51 6.24
C SER A 187 4.05 -12.00 6.44
N SER A 188 4.45 -11.61 7.66
CA SER A 188 5.03 -10.28 7.91
C SER A 188 6.36 -10.13 7.16
N TYR A 189 6.86 -8.90 7.01
CA TYR A 189 8.14 -8.66 6.36
C TYR A 189 9.31 -9.28 7.12
N VAL A 190 9.29 -9.23 8.45
CA VAL A 190 10.32 -9.85 9.30
C VAL A 190 10.32 -11.37 9.12
N ASP A 191 9.15 -12.00 9.18
CA ASP A 191 9.02 -13.46 8.99
C ASP A 191 9.45 -13.88 7.58
N TRP A 192 9.10 -13.07 6.57
CA TRP A 192 9.51 -13.28 5.18
C TRP A 192 11.03 -13.27 5.02
N LEU A 193 11.73 -12.32 5.65
CA LEU A 193 13.20 -12.28 5.61
C LEU A 193 13.82 -13.51 6.29
N VAL A 194 13.26 -13.96 7.40
CA VAL A 194 13.71 -15.19 8.09
C VAL A 194 13.48 -16.41 7.19
N GLN A 195 12.32 -16.51 6.54
CA GLN A 195 12.02 -17.59 5.60
C GLN A 195 12.98 -17.57 4.41
N LEU A 196 13.21 -16.41 3.80
CA LEU A 196 14.14 -16.24 2.68
C LEU A 196 15.56 -16.67 3.08
N HIS A 197 16.04 -16.22 4.23
CA HIS A 197 17.36 -16.60 4.75
C HIS A 197 17.48 -18.12 4.95
N ARG A 198 16.47 -18.76 5.56
CA ARG A 198 16.45 -20.22 5.75
C ARG A 198 16.46 -20.96 4.41
N SER A 199 15.63 -20.54 3.45
CA SER A 199 15.56 -21.15 2.12
C SER A 199 16.91 -21.09 1.40
N VAL A 200 17.55 -19.91 1.38
CA VAL A 200 18.88 -19.75 0.77
C VAL A 200 19.92 -20.61 1.48
N GLY A 201 19.90 -20.67 2.82
CA GLY A 201 20.80 -21.51 3.60
C GLY A 201 20.67 -22.99 3.28
N MET A 202 19.43 -23.49 3.14
CA MET A 202 19.16 -24.88 2.75
C MET A 202 19.67 -25.17 1.34
N GLU A 203 19.38 -24.31 0.37
CA GLU A 203 19.84 -24.46 -1.02
C GLU A 203 21.38 -24.48 -1.11
N LEU A 204 22.06 -23.56 -0.44
CA LEU A 204 23.53 -23.54 -0.42
C LEU A 204 24.13 -24.77 0.27
N SER A 205 23.46 -25.30 1.30
CA SER A 205 23.87 -26.55 1.94
C SER A 205 23.63 -27.78 1.05
N GLY A 206 22.55 -27.79 0.26
CA GLY A 206 22.19 -28.85 -0.69
C GLY A 206 22.98 -28.81 -2.01
N GLN A 207 23.40 -27.63 -2.47
CA GLN A 207 24.25 -27.44 -3.66
C GLN A 207 25.65 -28.03 -3.53
N LYS A 208 26.13 -28.33 -2.31
CA LYS A 208 27.34 -29.12 -2.11
C LYS A 208 27.25 -30.53 -2.70
N THR A 209 26.07 -30.97 -3.15
CA THR A 209 25.85 -32.35 -3.61
C THR A 209 25.47 -32.52 -5.09
N LYS A 210 25.22 -31.48 -5.89
CA LYS A 210 24.94 -31.62 -7.34
C LYS A 210 24.95 -30.27 -8.07
N THR A 211 25.68 -30.18 -9.18
CA THR A 211 25.66 -29.00 -10.07
C THR A 211 25.61 -29.46 -11.54
N THR A 212 24.55 -29.08 -12.25
CA THR A 212 24.55 -28.84 -13.71
C THR A 212 23.55 -27.74 -14.06
N SER A 213 23.89 -26.92 -15.05
CA SER A 213 23.40 -25.54 -15.24
C SER A 213 21.98 -25.36 -15.80
N GLU A 214 21.25 -26.44 -16.11
CA GLU A 214 19.85 -26.37 -16.58
C GLU A 214 18.84 -26.24 -15.41
N ASP A 215 19.26 -26.54 -14.18
CA ASP A 215 18.37 -26.63 -13.03
C ASP A 215 17.88 -25.27 -12.51
N VAL A 216 18.61 -24.17 -12.70
CA VAL A 216 18.30 -22.89 -12.01
C VAL A 216 16.90 -22.36 -12.37
N SER A 217 16.49 -22.49 -13.63
CA SER A 217 15.18 -22.00 -14.09
C SER A 217 14.01 -22.91 -13.66
N GLN A 218 14.26 -24.21 -13.48
CA GLN A 218 13.30 -25.17 -12.92
C GLN A 218 13.22 -25.05 -11.40
N THR A 219 14.33 -24.76 -10.72
CA THR A 219 14.38 -24.60 -9.26
C THR A 219 13.64 -23.35 -8.81
N VAL A 220 13.78 -22.20 -9.49
CA VAL A 220 13.00 -20.99 -9.17
C VAL A 220 11.49 -21.24 -9.35
N SER A 221 11.09 -21.95 -10.42
CA SER A 221 9.70 -22.37 -10.61
C SER A 221 9.22 -23.30 -9.50
N ASN A 222 10.05 -24.21 -9.01
CA ASN A 222 9.70 -25.14 -7.93
C ASN A 222 9.62 -24.47 -6.56
N THR A 223 10.48 -23.48 -6.26
CA THR A 223 10.40 -22.68 -5.04
C THR A 223 9.16 -21.78 -5.05
N ILE A 224 8.83 -21.16 -6.20
CA ILE A 224 7.58 -20.42 -6.34
C ILE A 224 6.39 -21.37 -6.18
N SER A 225 6.46 -22.57 -6.77
CA SER A 225 5.40 -23.57 -6.68
C SER A 225 5.20 -24.12 -5.27
N SER A 226 6.25 -24.27 -4.46
CA SER A 226 6.14 -24.72 -3.06
C SER A 226 5.60 -23.61 -2.16
N ILE A 227 5.96 -22.35 -2.42
CA ILE A 227 5.36 -21.17 -1.76
C ILE A 227 3.87 -21.05 -2.12
N THR A 228 3.49 -21.31 -3.39
CA THR A 228 2.08 -21.31 -3.79
C THR A 228 1.33 -22.60 -3.46
N GLY A 229 2.02 -23.72 -3.29
CA GLY A 229 1.44 -25.04 -2.99
C GLY A 229 0.89 -25.12 -1.56
N ALA A 230 1.57 -24.47 -0.62
CA ALA A 230 1.05 -24.24 0.74
C ALA A 230 -0.24 -23.39 0.76
N VAL A 231 -0.55 -22.74 -0.36
CA VAL A 231 -1.65 -21.78 -0.53
C VAL A 231 -2.88 -22.41 -1.21
N TRP A 232 -2.73 -23.54 -1.92
CA TRP A 232 -3.80 -24.29 -2.57
C TRP A 232 -4.05 -25.69 -1.95
N GLY A 233 -3.36 -26.01 -0.86
CA GLY A 233 -3.52 -27.25 -0.10
C GLY A 233 -4.58 -27.14 1.00
N GLY A 234 -5.83 -26.95 0.63
CA GLY A 234 -6.98 -26.99 1.54
C GLY A 234 -8.22 -27.30 0.72
N THR A 235 -8.67 -28.55 0.84
CA THR A 235 -9.83 -29.21 0.20
C THR A 235 -11.02 -28.31 -0.07
#